data_AF-A0A8S4AAW1-F1
#
_entry.id   AF-A0A8S4AAW1-F1
#
_cell.length_a   1.000
_cell.length_b   1.000
_cell.length_c   1.000
_cell.angle_alpha   90.00
_cell.angle_beta   90.00
_cell.angle_gamma   90.00
#
_symmetry.space_group_name_H-M   'P 1'
#
loop_
_entity.id
_entity.type
_entity.pdbx_description
1 polymer ?
#
loop_
_entity_poly.entity_id
_entity_poly.type
_entity_poly.pdbx_seq_one_letter_code
_entity_poly.pdbx_strand_id
1 'polypeptide(L)'
;MAAINQKFEAFKARLDKVLHEKNKVTDVLEIIEQKTGVRRLYVALGFIAFIALYLMIGFGAQFLCNFIGFIYPAYASVKAIESHEKDDDTKWLTYWVVYSVFSLVEFFSDIFLFWIPFYWFLKCVFLVWCFLPVSWNGSHILYYRFIRPFILRHQDRIDSALHDAKEAVTEVFNLSTLNEKDIISHARDLAGELAHNEAVNRIVNSAKTD
;
A
#
# COMPACT_ATOMS: atom_id res chain seq x y z
N MET A 1 -2.96 18.78 34.43
CA MET A 1 -3.97 19.71 33.88
C MET A 1 -3.34 20.72 32.91
N ALA A 2 -2.40 21.59 33.35
CA ALA A 2 -1.81 22.62 32.49
C ALA A 2 -1.09 22.09 31.23
N ALA A 3 -0.29 21.03 31.36
CA ALA A 3 0.39 20.42 30.21
C ALA A 3 -0.56 19.76 29.19
N ILE A 4 -1.72 19.27 29.64
CA ILE A 4 -2.75 18.70 28.76
C ILE A 4 -3.45 19.81 27.99
N ASN A 5 -3.84 20.89 28.68
CA ASN A 5 -4.42 22.08 28.04
C ASN A 5 -3.45 22.72 27.05
N GLN A 6 -2.15 22.80 27.38
CA GLN A 6 -1.15 23.36 26.47
C GLN A 6 -0.99 22.52 25.20
N LYS A 7 -0.95 21.18 25.32
CA LYS A 7 -0.93 20.28 24.16
C LYS A 7 -2.21 20.39 23.34
N PHE A 8 -3.36 20.53 24.00
CA PHE A 8 -4.66 20.68 23.36
C PHE A 8 -4.77 22.01 22.58
N GLU A 9 -4.32 23.12 23.15
CA GLU A 9 -4.30 24.42 22.48
C GLU A 9 -3.27 24.46 21.34
N ALA A 10 -2.09 23.83 21.51
CA ALA A 10 -1.13 23.68 20.42
C ALA A 10 -1.68 22.84 19.26
N PHE A 11 -2.46 21.80 19.57
CA PHE A 11 -3.15 20.97 18.58
C PHE A 11 -4.26 21.75 17.87
N LYS A 12 -5.09 22.51 18.61
CA LYS A 12 -6.08 23.41 18.02
C LYS A 12 -5.43 24.44 17.10
N ALA A 13 -4.35 25.08 17.52
CA ALA A 13 -3.65 26.08 16.71
C ALA A 13 -3.06 25.48 15.42
N ARG A 14 -2.56 24.24 15.48
CA ARG A 14 -2.11 23.50 14.30
C ARG A 14 -3.26 23.15 13.36
N LEU A 15 -4.37 22.64 13.92
CA LEU A 15 -5.57 22.35 13.13
C LEU A 15 -6.10 23.61 12.46
N ASP A 16 -6.20 24.70 13.20
CA ASP A 16 -6.69 25.98 12.70
C ASP A 16 -5.78 26.51 11.58
N LYS A 17 -4.46 26.40 11.73
CA LYS A 17 -3.50 26.73 10.68
C LYS A 17 -3.68 25.88 9.42
N VAL A 18 -3.86 24.56 9.57
CA VAL A 18 -4.11 23.63 8.44
C VAL A 18 -5.48 23.89 7.80
N LEU A 19 -6.47 24.32 8.58
CA LEU A 19 -7.81 24.68 8.11
C LEU A 19 -7.85 25.98 7.30
N HIS A 20 -6.83 26.83 7.42
CA HIS A 20 -6.69 28.09 6.69
C HIS A 20 -5.60 28.03 5.60
N GLU A 21 -4.96 26.87 5.42
CA GLU A 21 -3.99 26.65 4.36
C GLU A 21 -4.72 26.48 3.02
N LYS A 22 -4.46 27.35 2.03
CA LYS A 22 -5.16 27.36 0.75
C LYS A 22 -5.11 25.99 0.06
N ASN A 23 -6.23 25.27 0.11
CA ASN A 23 -6.44 23.98 -0.55
C ASN A 23 -7.91 23.87 -1.01
N LYS A 24 -8.21 22.98 -1.96
CA LYS A 24 -9.59 22.77 -2.43
C LYS A 24 -10.58 22.40 -1.30
N VAL A 25 -10.09 21.82 -0.22
CA VAL A 25 -10.87 21.49 0.98
C VAL A 25 -11.24 22.76 1.76
N THR A 26 -10.34 23.74 1.85
CA THR A 26 -10.60 25.00 2.56
C THR A 26 -11.58 25.89 1.81
N ASP A 27 -11.59 25.83 0.47
CA ASP A 27 -12.59 26.55 -0.35
C ASP A 27 -14.00 26.00 -0.10
N VAL A 28 -14.14 24.67 0.04
CA VAL A 28 -15.41 24.03 0.40
C VAL A 28 -15.82 24.39 1.83
N LEU A 29 -14.88 24.40 2.78
CA LEU A 29 -15.16 24.84 4.16
C LEU A 29 -15.55 26.32 4.23
N GLU A 30 -14.96 27.16 3.39
CA GLU A 30 -15.28 28.58 3.27
C GLU A 30 -16.69 28.81 2.72
N ILE A 31 -17.11 28.04 1.71
CA ILE A 31 -18.48 28.07 1.19
C ILE A 31 -19.49 27.66 2.27
N ILE A 32 -19.16 26.65 3.08
CA ILE A 32 -20.02 26.18 4.17
C ILE A 32 -20.08 27.23 5.30
N GLU A 33 -18.94 27.83 5.66
CA GLU A 33 -18.89 28.92 6.65
C GLU A 33 -19.71 30.13 6.19
N GLN A 34 -19.56 30.57 4.94
CA GLN A 34 -20.32 31.71 4.42
C GLN A 34 -21.82 31.45 4.39
N LYS A 35 -22.26 30.20 4.16
CA LYS A 35 -23.68 29.84 4.15
C LYS A 35 -24.29 29.62 5.53
N THR A 36 -23.52 29.10 6.49
CA THR A 36 -24.04 28.71 7.81
C THR A 36 -23.69 29.69 8.93
N GLY A 37 -22.71 30.57 8.74
CA GLY A 37 -22.22 31.51 9.75
C GLY A 37 -21.47 30.85 10.93
N VAL A 38 -21.24 29.54 10.86
CA VAL A 38 -20.56 28.77 11.89
C VAL A 38 -19.08 28.69 11.56
N ARG A 39 -18.22 28.97 12.56
CA ARG A 39 -16.75 28.88 12.43
C ARG A 39 -16.33 27.52 11.87
N ARG A 40 -15.44 27.53 10.87
CA ARG A 40 -14.89 26.35 10.16
C ARG A 40 -14.47 25.20 11.08
N LEU A 41 -13.87 25.52 12.24
CA LEU A 41 -13.45 24.53 13.24
C LEU A 41 -14.61 23.67 13.76
N TYR A 42 -15.77 24.27 14.05
CA TYR A 42 -16.93 23.53 14.56
C TYR A 42 -17.59 22.69 13.46
N VAL A 43 -17.56 23.17 12.21
CA VAL A 43 -18.02 22.40 11.05
C VAL A 43 -17.16 21.15 10.87
N ALA A 44 -15.83 21.28 10.93
CA ALA A 44 -14.91 20.16 10.85
C ALA A 44 -15.11 19.16 12.01
N LEU A 45 -15.23 19.66 13.25
CA LEU A 45 -15.50 18.81 14.41
C LEU A 45 -16.86 18.10 14.32
N GLY A 46 -17.89 18.78 13.83
CA GLY A 46 -19.21 18.20 13.60
C GLY A 46 -19.18 17.10 12.54
N PHE A 47 -18.44 17.30 11.45
CA PHE A 47 -18.25 16.30 10.42
C PHE A 47 -17.48 15.07 10.94
N ILE A 48 -16.44 15.27 11.74
CA ILE A 48 -15.71 14.19 12.41
C ILE A 48 -16.64 13.43 13.36
N ALA A 49 -17.44 14.13 14.16
CA ALA A 49 -18.40 13.51 15.07
C ALA A 49 -19.50 12.73 14.32
N PHE A 50 -19.96 13.24 13.19
CA PHE A 50 -20.92 12.56 12.31
C PHE A 50 -20.31 11.29 11.70
N ILE A 51 -19.06 11.36 11.21
CA ILE A 51 -18.33 10.17 10.74
C ILE A 51 -18.16 9.17 11.88
N ALA A 52 -17.78 9.61 13.07
CA ALA A 52 -17.63 8.73 14.24
C ALA A 52 -18.95 8.03 14.61
N LEU A 53 -20.07 8.75 14.56
CA LEU A 53 -21.41 8.20 14.79
C LEU A 53 -21.81 7.22 13.67
N TYR A 54 -21.52 7.54 12.41
CA TYR A 54 -21.74 6.67 11.27
C TYR A 54 -20.94 5.36 11.37
N LEU A 55 -19.67 5.46 11.78
CA LEU A 55 -18.80 4.31 12.04
C LEU A 55 -19.34 3.44 13.20
N MET A 56 -20.01 4.04 14.19
CA MET A 56 -20.64 3.33 15.31
C MET A 56 -21.92 2.57 14.89
N ILE A 57 -22.61 3.03 13.84
CA ILE A 57 -23.78 2.36 13.24
C ILE A 57 -23.34 1.17 12.35
N GLY A 58 -22.07 1.16 11.91
CA GLY A 58 -21.40 -0.03 11.38
C GLY A 58 -21.60 -0.34 9.89
N PHE A 59 -22.54 0.32 9.21
CA PHE A 59 -22.73 0.11 7.77
C PHE A 59 -21.58 0.78 6.98
N GLY A 60 -20.75 -0.01 6.30
CA GLY A 60 -19.64 0.50 5.48
C GLY A 60 -18.44 1.05 6.27
N ALA A 61 -18.40 0.82 7.59
CA ALA A 61 -17.34 1.34 8.44
C ALA A 61 -15.94 0.83 8.03
N GLN A 62 -15.83 -0.44 7.66
CA GLN A 62 -14.59 -1.05 7.17
C GLN A 62 -14.09 -0.37 5.89
N PHE A 63 -14.99 -0.10 4.94
CA PHE A 63 -14.64 0.57 3.69
C PHE A 63 -14.13 1.99 3.96
N LEU A 64 -14.86 2.78 4.76
CA LEU A 64 -14.47 4.15 5.07
C LEU A 64 -13.14 4.21 5.85
N CYS A 65 -12.93 3.30 6.81
CA CYS A 65 -11.71 3.23 7.60
C CYS A 65 -10.50 2.88 6.74
N ASN A 66 -10.62 1.87 5.88
CA ASN A 66 -9.58 1.49 4.92
C ASN A 66 -9.32 2.60 3.90
N PHE A 67 -10.37 3.28 3.43
CA PHE A 67 -10.24 4.37 2.48
C PHE A 67 -9.47 5.55 3.06
N ILE A 68 -9.79 5.96 4.29
CA ILE A 68 -9.06 7.04 5.00
C ILE A 68 -7.63 6.59 5.35
N GLY A 69 -7.47 5.35 5.83
CA GLY A 69 -6.18 4.75 6.18
C GLY A 69 -5.25 4.50 4.98
N PHE A 70 -5.80 4.46 3.77
CA PHE A 70 -5.03 4.27 2.54
C PHE A 70 -4.79 5.59 1.79
N ILE A 71 -5.83 6.38 1.52
CA ILE A 71 -5.73 7.54 0.63
C ILE A 71 -4.89 8.67 1.21
N TYR A 72 -5.08 9.00 2.49
CA TYR A 72 -4.35 10.12 3.08
C TYR A 72 -2.83 9.83 3.13
N PRO A 73 -2.39 8.67 3.65
CA PRO A 73 -0.97 8.28 3.60
C PRO A 73 -0.43 8.09 2.19
N ALA A 74 -1.23 7.59 1.24
CA ALA A 74 -0.79 7.45 -0.15
C ALA A 74 -0.53 8.81 -0.80
N TYR A 75 -1.45 9.77 -0.64
CA TYR A 75 -1.25 11.13 -1.14
C TYR A 75 -0.02 11.79 -0.50
N ALA A 76 0.14 11.64 0.82
CA ALA A 76 1.26 12.21 1.53
C ALA A 76 2.60 11.51 1.19
N SER A 77 2.58 10.21 0.87
CA SER A 77 3.74 9.47 0.36
C SER A 77 4.15 9.99 -1.02
N VAL A 78 3.21 10.21 -1.94
CA VAL A 78 3.51 10.80 -3.27
C VAL A 78 4.12 12.18 -3.11
N LYS A 79 3.57 13.01 -2.23
CA LYS A 79 4.09 14.34 -1.93
C LYS A 79 5.49 14.29 -1.28
N ALA A 80 5.76 13.29 -0.45
CA ALA A 80 7.09 13.07 0.13
C ALA A 80 8.11 12.64 -0.92
N ILE A 81 7.72 11.74 -1.85
CA ILE A 81 8.57 11.28 -2.95
C ILE A 81 8.93 12.41 -3.93
N GLU A 82 8.03 13.36 -4.15
CA GLU A 82 8.31 14.56 -4.94
C GLU A 82 9.13 15.62 -4.19
N SER A 83 9.29 15.48 -2.87
CA SER A 83 10.05 16.40 -2.02
C SER A 83 11.53 15.96 -1.93
N HIS A 84 12.45 16.93 -1.87
CA HIS A 84 13.89 16.65 -1.75
C HIS A 84 14.33 16.22 -0.33
N GLU A 85 13.45 16.26 0.67
CA GLU A 85 13.78 15.90 2.06
C GLU A 85 13.60 14.39 2.34
N LYS A 86 14.72 13.69 2.60
CA LYS A 86 14.77 12.23 2.82
C LYS A 86 14.16 11.74 4.14
N ASP A 87 13.92 12.63 5.11
CA ASP A 87 13.42 12.24 6.44
C ASP A 87 11.92 11.89 6.45
N ASP A 88 11.17 12.30 5.42
CA ASP A 88 9.75 11.98 5.32
C ASP A 88 9.50 10.58 4.72
N ASP A 89 10.37 10.11 3.83
CA ASP A 89 10.28 8.77 3.22
C ASP A 89 10.30 7.65 4.28
N THR A 90 11.19 7.77 5.26
CA THR A 90 11.36 6.76 6.32
C THR A 90 10.11 6.68 7.23
N LYS A 91 9.42 7.79 7.44
CA LYS A 91 8.20 7.83 8.27
C LYS A 91 7.05 7.13 7.55
N TRP A 92 6.86 7.40 6.25
CA TRP A 92 5.83 6.75 5.46
C TRP A 92 6.12 5.25 5.29
N LEU A 93 7.37 4.86 5.05
CA LEU A 93 7.74 3.44 4.97
C LEU A 93 7.47 2.70 6.29
N THR A 94 7.79 3.32 7.43
CA THR A 94 7.48 2.76 8.76
C THR A 94 5.97 2.61 8.95
N TYR A 95 5.19 3.60 8.51
CA TYR A 95 3.73 3.53 8.54
C TYR A 95 3.21 2.35 7.70
N TRP A 96 3.69 2.19 6.47
CA TRP A 96 3.26 1.11 5.58
C TRP A 96 3.59 -0.28 6.14
N VAL A 97 4.76 -0.45 6.78
CA VAL A 97 5.11 -1.72 7.44
C VAL A 97 4.15 -2.02 8.59
N VAL A 98 3.84 -1.02 9.42
CA VAL A 98 2.87 -1.17 10.52
C VAL A 98 1.48 -1.46 10.00
N TYR A 99 1.04 -0.77 8.94
CA TYR A 99 -0.25 -0.94 8.31
C TYR A 99 -0.42 -2.38 7.76
N SER A 100 0.61 -2.92 7.11
CA SER A 100 0.59 -4.30 6.60
C SER A 100 0.49 -5.34 7.72
N VAL A 101 1.26 -5.19 8.80
CA VAL A 101 1.18 -6.08 9.97
C VAL A 101 -0.20 -5.95 10.64
N PHE A 102 -0.71 -4.73 10.76
CA PHE A 102 -2.03 -4.49 11.30
C PHE A 102 -3.13 -5.11 10.45
N SER A 103 -3.06 -5.00 9.12
CA SER A 103 -4.02 -5.59 8.19
C SER A 103 -4.06 -7.12 8.30
N LEU A 104 -2.90 -7.76 8.51
CA LEU A 104 -2.83 -9.20 8.80
C LEU A 104 -3.50 -9.55 10.13
N VAL A 105 -3.25 -8.79 11.19
CA VAL A 105 -3.89 -8.98 12.50
C VAL A 105 -5.40 -8.70 12.44
N GLU A 106 -5.81 -7.71 11.65
CA GLU A 106 -7.19 -7.36 11.38
C GLU A 106 -7.94 -8.54 10.77
N PHE A 107 -7.35 -9.25 9.81
CA PHE A 107 -7.98 -10.43 9.22
C PHE A 107 -8.34 -11.49 10.29
N PHE A 108 -7.44 -11.73 11.25
CA PHE A 108 -7.73 -12.62 12.38
C PHE A 108 -8.74 -12.00 13.34
N SER A 109 -8.61 -10.72 13.63
CA SER A 109 -9.46 -10.02 14.60
C SER A 109 -10.91 -9.90 14.11
N ASP A 110 -11.14 -9.79 12.81
CA ASP A 110 -12.48 -9.83 12.22
C ASP A 110 -13.11 -11.22 12.37
N ILE A 111 -12.33 -12.30 12.31
CA ILE A 111 -12.80 -13.67 12.57
C ILE A 111 -13.15 -13.88 14.06
N PHE A 112 -12.39 -13.30 14.99
CA PHE A 112 -12.57 -13.52 16.43
C PHE A 112 -13.51 -12.52 17.11
N LEU A 113 -13.61 -11.28 16.62
CA LEU A 113 -14.26 -10.16 17.30
C LEU A 113 -15.52 -9.67 16.58
N PHE A 114 -16.01 -10.38 15.55
CA PHE A 114 -17.23 -10.01 14.81
C PHE A 114 -18.47 -9.87 15.72
N TRP A 115 -18.49 -10.53 16.89
CA TRP A 115 -19.63 -10.49 17.80
C TRP A 115 -19.64 -9.24 18.69
N ILE A 116 -18.51 -8.53 18.85
CA ILE A 116 -18.40 -7.43 19.83
C ILE A 116 -18.92 -6.11 19.22
N PRO A 117 -20.04 -5.55 19.70
CA PRO A 117 -20.47 -4.22 19.31
C PRO A 117 -19.41 -3.19 19.76
N PHE A 118 -19.13 -2.16 18.93
CA PHE A 118 -18.06 -1.14 19.09
C PHE A 118 -16.63 -1.53 18.70
N TYR A 119 -16.35 -2.78 18.29
CA TYR A 119 -15.01 -3.16 17.83
C TYR A 119 -14.50 -2.30 16.66
N TRP A 120 -15.36 -2.03 15.66
CA TRP A 120 -15.01 -1.20 14.50
C TRP A 120 -14.65 0.25 14.85
N PHE A 121 -15.28 0.82 15.87
CA PHE A 121 -14.97 2.17 16.34
C PHE A 121 -13.60 2.23 17.02
N LEU A 122 -13.35 1.31 17.97
CA LEU A 122 -12.05 1.17 18.64
C LEU A 122 -10.92 0.90 17.64
N LYS A 123 -11.19 0.06 16.64
CA LYS A 123 -10.28 -0.25 15.53
C LYS A 123 -9.92 1.00 14.71
N CYS A 124 -10.90 1.80 14.30
CA CYS A 124 -10.61 3.04 13.58
C CYS A 124 -9.88 4.06 14.43
N VAL A 125 -10.21 4.20 15.72
CA VAL A 125 -9.47 5.08 16.63
C VAL A 125 -8.01 4.62 16.76
N PHE A 126 -7.76 3.31 16.84
CA PHE A 126 -6.41 2.75 16.88
C PHE A 126 -5.63 2.99 15.58
N LEU A 127 -6.25 2.77 14.42
CA LEU A 127 -5.69 3.06 13.10
C LEU A 127 -5.35 4.55 12.96
N VAL A 128 -6.28 5.42 13.35
CA VAL A 128 -6.12 6.88 13.34
C VAL A 128 -4.94 7.29 14.22
N TRP A 129 -4.82 6.72 15.41
CA TRP A 129 -3.68 6.95 16.29
C TRP A 129 -2.33 6.45 15.71
N CYS A 130 -2.35 5.41 14.87
CA CYS A 130 -1.14 4.89 14.22
C CYS A 130 -0.68 5.71 13.01
N PHE A 131 -1.57 6.43 12.31
CA PHE A 131 -1.18 7.27 11.16
C PHE A 131 -1.02 8.75 11.52
N LEU A 132 -1.62 9.22 12.62
CA LEU A 132 -1.54 10.63 13.02
C LEU A 132 -0.07 11.02 13.28
N PRO A 133 0.43 12.12 12.67
CA PRO A 133 1.79 12.63 12.89
C PRO A 133 1.88 13.36 14.25
N VAL A 134 1.58 12.67 15.34
CA VAL A 134 1.76 13.14 16.72
C VAL A 134 3.08 12.59 17.24
N SER A 135 3.77 13.32 18.11
CA SER A 135 5.06 12.91 18.71
C SER A 135 5.01 11.59 19.49
N TRP A 136 3.82 11.06 19.77
CA TRP A 136 3.59 9.72 20.31
C TRP A 136 2.93 8.84 19.25
N ASN A 137 3.62 8.68 18.12
CA ASN A 137 3.10 7.96 16.95
C ASN A 137 3.04 6.45 17.27
N GLY A 138 1.83 5.88 17.23
CA GLY A 138 1.62 4.47 17.55
C GLY A 138 2.43 3.53 16.65
N SER A 139 2.61 3.92 15.37
CA SER A 139 3.40 3.16 14.40
C SER A 139 4.87 3.05 14.80
N HIS A 140 5.48 4.13 15.28
CA HIS A 140 6.88 4.12 15.73
C HIS A 140 7.07 3.17 16.93
N ILE A 141 6.15 3.19 17.90
CA ILE A 141 6.22 2.28 19.06
C ILE A 141 6.06 0.84 18.62
N LEU A 142 5.07 0.54 17.78
CA LEU A 142 4.81 -0.82 17.33
C LEU A 142 5.98 -1.38 16.51
N TYR A 143 6.55 -0.55 15.64
CA TYR A 143 7.69 -0.91 14.82
C TYR A 143 8.92 -1.26 15.66
N TYR A 144 9.37 -0.35 16.53
CA TYR A 144 10.60 -0.56 17.29
C TYR A 144 10.44 -1.58 18.43
N ARG A 145 9.24 -1.77 18.97
CA ARG A 145 9.00 -2.68 20.10
C ARG A 145 8.68 -4.12 19.68
N PHE A 146 7.93 -4.31 18.59
CA PHE A 146 7.42 -5.63 18.21
C PHE A 146 7.92 -6.09 16.85
N ILE A 147 7.80 -5.24 15.82
CA ILE A 147 8.09 -5.64 14.44
C ILE A 147 9.58 -5.84 14.23
N ARG A 148 10.41 -4.86 14.63
CA ARG A 148 11.87 -4.91 14.48
C ARG A 148 12.51 -6.16 15.12
N PRO A 149 12.25 -6.52 16.39
CA PRO A 149 12.83 -7.73 16.98
C PRO A 149 12.28 -9.02 16.35
N PHE A 150 11.03 -9.03 15.88
CA PHE A 150 10.46 -10.19 15.22
C PHE A 150 11.09 -10.44 13.84
N ILE A 151 11.24 -9.38 13.02
CA ILE A 151 11.86 -9.46 11.70
C ILE A 151 13.34 -9.84 11.81
N LEU A 152 14.11 -9.17 12.67
CA LEU A 152 15.54 -9.47 12.82
C LEU A 152 15.79 -10.91 13.30
N ARG A 153 14.85 -11.50 14.05
CA ARG A 153 14.95 -12.89 14.51
C ARG A 153 14.63 -13.92 13.43
N HIS A 154 13.88 -13.54 12.40
CA HIS A 154 13.46 -14.43 11.31
C HIS A 154 14.08 -14.06 9.96
N GLN A 155 14.93 -13.03 9.93
CA GLN A 155 15.50 -12.47 8.71
C GLN A 155 16.19 -13.56 7.88
N ASP A 156 17.04 -14.38 8.49
CA ASP A 156 17.77 -15.45 7.78
C ASP A 156 16.83 -16.45 7.09
N ARG A 157 15.69 -16.78 7.72
CA ARG A 157 14.69 -17.69 7.15
C ARG A 157 13.88 -17.03 6.03
N ILE A 158 13.55 -15.75 6.18
CA ILE A 158 12.82 -14.97 5.17
C ILE A 158 13.72 -14.77 3.95
N ASP A 159 14.98 -14.43 4.15
CA ASP A 159 15.96 -14.22 3.09
C ASP A 159 16.25 -15.52 2.33
N SER A 160 16.35 -16.65 3.05
CA SER A 160 16.49 -17.98 2.41
C SER A 160 15.26 -18.33 1.57
N ALA A 161 14.05 -18.18 2.12
CA ALA A 161 12.83 -18.47 1.38
C ALA A 161 12.62 -17.54 0.16
N LEU A 162 13.02 -16.28 0.27
CA LEU A 162 13.02 -15.33 -0.85
C LEU A 162 14.03 -15.71 -1.93
N HIS A 163 15.20 -16.20 -1.53
CA HIS A 163 16.22 -16.69 -2.45
C HIS A 163 15.71 -17.91 -3.22
N ASP A 164 15.16 -18.91 -2.52
CA ASP A 164 14.59 -20.11 -3.12
C ASP A 164 13.44 -19.77 -4.09
N ALA A 165 12.55 -18.85 -3.70
CA ALA A 165 11.47 -18.39 -4.56
C ALA A 165 11.98 -17.67 -5.82
N LYS A 166 13.03 -16.85 -5.69
CA LYS A 166 13.67 -16.16 -6.82
C LYS A 166 14.34 -17.15 -7.77
N GLU A 167 15.02 -18.16 -7.23
CA GLU A 167 15.64 -19.22 -8.04
C GLU A 167 14.58 -20.02 -8.80
N ALA A 168 13.50 -20.44 -8.13
CA ALA A 168 12.40 -21.16 -8.78
C ALA A 168 11.74 -20.34 -9.92
N VAL A 169 11.50 -19.04 -9.70
CA VAL A 169 10.96 -18.16 -10.75
C VAL A 169 11.94 -18.01 -11.91
N THR A 170 13.24 -17.89 -11.62
CA THR A 170 14.29 -17.75 -12.64
C THR A 170 14.44 -19.03 -13.45
N GLU A 171 14.36 -20.19 -12.80
CA GLU A 171 14.39 -21.49 -13.46
C GLU A 171 13.18 -21.66 -14.40
N VAL A 172 11.97 -21.39 -13.94
CA VAL A 172 10.75 -21.46 -14.78
C VAL A 172 10.83 -20.51 -15.98
N PHE A 173 11.35 -19.29 -15.77
CA PHE A 173 11.56 -18.32 -16.84
C PHE A 173 12.62 -18.81 -17.85
N ASN A 174 13.72 -19.38 -17.36
CA ASN A 174 14.75 -19.96 -18.21
C ASN A 174 14.25 -21.19 -18.98
N LEU A 175 13.48 -22.08 -18.36
CA LEU A 175 12.86 -23.22 -19.04
C LEU A 175 11.91 -22.77 -20.16
N SER A 176 11.14 -21.71 -19.92
CA SER A 176 10.21 -21.16 -20.91
C SER A 176 10.96 -20.54 -22.10
N THR A 177 12.06 -19.81 -21.83
CA THR A 177 12.88 -19.19 -22.88
C THR A 177 13.79 -20.18 -23.60
N LEU A 178 14.25 -21.25 -22.94
CA LEU A 178 15.01 -22.33 -23.55
C LEU A 178 14.11 -23.19 -24.43
N ASN A 179 12.93 -23.57 -23.97
CA ASN A 179 11.99 -24.37 -24.76
C ASN A 179 11.60 -23.66 -26.06
N GLU A 180 11.38 -22.34 -26.04
CA GLU A 180 11.13 -21.55 -27.25
C GLU A 180 12.35 -21.55 -28.20
N LYS A 181 13.56 -21.36 -27.68
CA LYS A 181 14.80 -21.36 -28.48
C LYS A 181 15.12 -22.74 -29.07
N ASP A 182 14.90 -23.80 -28.31
CA ASP A 182 15.16 -25.17 -28.71
C ASP A 182 14.18 -25.59 -29.82
N ILE A 183 12.89 -25.28 -29.68
CA ILE A 183 11.89 -25.50 -30.73
C ILE A 183 12.27 -24.74 -32.01
N ILE A 184 12.70 -23.48 -31.91
CA ILE A 184 13.10 -22.67 -33.06
C ILE A 184 14.36 -23.23 -33.74
N SER A 185 15.34 -23.71 -32.97
CA SER A 185 16.54 -24.33 -33.54
C SER A 185 16.22 -25.64 -34.26
N HIS A 186 15.39 -26.49 -33.67
CA HIS A 186 15.01 -27.77 -34.26
C HIS A 186 14.18 -27.59 -35.54
N ALA A 187 13.25 -26.63 -35.54
CA ALA A 187 12.48 -26.27 -36.72
C ALA A 187 13.37 -25.71 -37.85
N ARG A 188 14.42 -24.95 -37.50
CA ARG A 188 15.39 -24.41 -38.46
C ARG A 188 16.21 -25.52 -39.12
N ASP A 189 16.67 -26.50 -38.34
CA ASP A 189 17.47 -27.61 -38.86
C ASP A 189 16.64 -28.51 -39.78
N LEU A 190 15.40 -28.83 -39.39
CA LEU A 190 14.44 -29.59 -40.22
C LEU A 190 14.12 -28.87 -41.54
N ALA A 191 13.92 -27.55 -41.49
CA ALA A 191 13.69 -26.76 -42.70
C ALA A 191 14.92 -26.75 -43.62
N GLY A 192 16.13 -26.72 -43.06
CA GLY A 192 17.37 -26.83 -43.82
C GLY A 192 17.54 -28.19 -44.50
N GLU A 193 17.21 -29.28 -43.80
CA GLU A 193 17.31 -30.65 -44.32
C GLU A 193 16.29 -30.91 -45.43
N LEU A 194 15.05 -30.43 -45.28
CA LEU A 194 14.01 -30.51 -46.31
C LEU A 194 14.39 -29.72 -47.56
N ALA A 195 14.90 -28.49 -47.39
CA ALA A 195 15.36 -27.67 -48.50
C ALA A 195 16.54 -28.32 -49.25
N HIS A 196 17.47 -28.94 -48.50
CA HIS A 196 18.58 -29.69 -49.09
C HIS A 196 18.09 -30.90 -49.89
N ASN A 197 17.19 -31.70 -49.31
CA ASN A 197 16.65 -32.91 -49.94
C ASN A 197 15.81 -32.58 -51.19
N GLU A 198 15.04 -31.49 -51.16
CA GLU A 198 14.30 -31.03 -52.34
C GLU A 198 15.24 -30.54 -53.45
N ALA A 199 16.31 -29.81 -53.11
CA ALA A 199 17.31 -29.38 -54.07
C ALA A 199 18.01 -30.58 -54.74
N VAL A 200 18.40 -31.59 -53.94
CA VAL A 200 18.99 -32.84 -54.46
C VAL A 200 18.01 -33.56 -55.39
N ASN A 201 16.74 -33.70 -54.99
CA ASN A 201 15.74 -34.37 -55.82
C ASN A 201 15.46 -33.63 -57.14
N ARG A 202 15.47 -32.30 -57.14
CA ARG A 202 15.35 -31.51 -58.38
C ARG A 202 16.52 -31.76 -59.34
N ILE A 203 17.75 -31.79 -58.83
CA ILE A 203 18.97 -32.06 -59.62
C ILE A 203 18.92 -33.49 -60.22
N VAL A 204 18.56 -34.48 -59.40
CA VAL A 204 18.45 -35.88 -59.84
C VAL A 204 17.38 -36.04 -60.93
N ASN A 205 16.24 -35.36 -60.78
CA ASN A 205 15.17 -35.41 -61.78
C ASN A 205 15.55 -34.71 -63.08
N SER A 206 16.27 -33.58 -63.04
CA SER A 206 16.75 -32.93 -64.27
C SER A 206 17.76 -33.77 -65.04
N ALA A 207 18.61 -34.54 -64.36
CA ALA A 207 19.62 -35.39 -64.98
C ALA A 207 19.06 -36.67 -65.62
N LYS A 208 17.80 -37.03 -65.34
CA LYS A 208 17.11 -38.20 -65.93
C LYS A 208 16.36 -37.88 -67.24
N THR A 209 16.19 -36.60 -67.55
CA THR A 209 15.44 -36.11 -68.71
C THR A 209 16.31 -35.75 -69.93
N ASP A 210 17.63 -35.85 -69.79
CA ASP A 210 18.63 -35.74 -70.87
C ASP A 210 19.13 -37.14 -71.27
#